data_AF-A0A9E6RXE8-F1
#
_entry.id   AF-A0A9E6RXE8-F1
#
_cell.length_a   1.000
_cell.length_b   1.000
_cell.length_c   1.000
_cell.angle_alpha   90.00
_cell.angle_beta   90.00
_cell.angle_gamma   90.00
#
_symmetry.space_group_name_H-M   'P 1'
#
loop_
_entity.id
_entity.type
_entity.pdbx_description
1 polymer ?
#
loop_
_entity_poly.entity_id
_entity_poly.type
_entity_poly.pdbx_seq_one_letter_code
_entity_poly.pdbx_strand_id
1 'polypeptide(L)'
;MANPEHLAILKQGVEVWNNWITDPTIPDLSEEDLTIYNLSGADLFEANLYKTNLAGSDLRGTKLMLADLTLANIRESELSGVDLCGANLIYANLTGANLREADLKEADLREANFSGVDLTNANLSKSQVMATNFNNAILTGACIKDWQINSETNLDGVICEYVYYNYEYVRGYGYRKTERRPINGNFAPGEFASLYKKIIENTDLILRKTSENDNTVNKPENNIDVDNTSNNQGVQFSSNSTIHTWQNLRFRSKTEIKIAEALDRTGVLFVPNSLARLTTAKGRENKEADFLICYNGKWGVLEVDGPFHTAERRVEEQERERIFKKNGIKVVERFDAERCYNNPDEVVQEFFKMIEIGYS
;
A
#
# COMPACT_ATOMS: atom_id res chain seq x y z
N MET A 1 -14.12 -25.40 16.47
CA MET A 1 -13.63 -26.62 17.14
C MET A 1 -13.15 -27.57 16.06
N ALA A 2 -11.86 -27.88 16.07
CA ALA A 2 -11.20 -28.64 15.03
C ALA A 2 -11.78 -30.03 14.78
N ASN A 3 -11.42 -30.59 13.62
CA ASN A 3 -11.68 -32.00 13.33
C ASN A 3 -10.69 -32.88 14.14
N PRO A 4 -11.18 -33.75 15.06
CA PRO A 4 -10.31 -34.59 15.88
C PRO A 4 -9.44 -35.55 15.06
N GLU A 5 -9.90 -36.00 13.89
CA GLU A 5 -9.14 -36.88 13.00
C GLU A 5 -7.94 -36.15 12.40
N HIS A 6 -8.13 -34.91 11.95
CA HIS A 6 -7.04 -34.09 11.41
C HIS A 6 -5.97 -33.85 12.48
N LEU A 7 -6.38 -33.47 13.70
CA LEU A 7 -5.46 -33.29 14.80
C LEU A 7 -4.70 -34.58 15.14
N ALA A 8 -5.37 -35.73 15.12
CA ALA A 8 -4.74 -37.03 15.37
C ALA A 8 -3.71 -37.40 14.30
N ILE A 9 -3.91 -36.98 13.05
CA ILE A 9 -2.95 -37.17 11.95
C ILE A 9 -1.77 -36.23 12.11
N LEU A 10 -2.01 -34.95 12.38
CA LEU A 10 -0.95 -33.96 12.60
C LEU A 10 -0.02 -34.36 13.76
N LYS A 11 -0.59 -34.92 14.83
CA LYS A 11 0.15 -35.46 15.99
C LYS A 11 1.12 -36.60 15.65
N GLN A 12 0.94 -37.27 14.53
CA GLN A 12 1.87 -38.31 14.07
C GLN A 12 3.10 -37.74 13.35
N GLY A 13 3.10 -36.43 13.08
CA GLY A 13 4.24 -35.70 12.50
C GLY A 13 3.97 -35.18 11.09
N VAL A 14 4.77 -34.19 10.70
CA VAL A 14 4.63 -33.47 9.42
C VAL A 14 4.72 -34.39 8.20
N GLU A 15 5.57 -35.43 8.23
CA GLU A 15 5.66 -36.38 7.12
C GLU A 15 4.36 -37.17 6.93
N VAL A 16 3.74 -37.61 8.03
CA VAL A 16 2.46 -38.33 7.99
C VAL A 16 1.35 -37.40 7.52
N TRP A 17 1.35 -36.16 8.03
CA TRP A 17 0.43 -35.11 7.61
C TRP A 17 0.52 -34.83 6.10
N ASN A 18 1.73 -34.56 5.59
CA ASN A 18 1.95 -34.24 4.18
C ASN A 18 1.63 -35.42 3.25
N ASN A 19 1.74 -36.67 3.72
CA ASN A 19 1.31 -37.84 2.96
C ASN A 19 -0.22 -38.05 3.01
N TRP A 20 -0.87 -37.62 4.09
CA TRP A 20 -2.31 -37.71 4.24
C TRP A 20 -3.04 -36.67 3.37
N ILE A 21 -2.46 -35.48 3.20
CA ILE A 21 -3.02 -34.37 2.42
C ILE A 21 -2.88 -34.64 0.91
N THR A 22 -3.61 -35.65 0.45
CA THR A 22 -3.65 -36.11 -0.95
C THR A 22 -5.07 -36.08 -1.52
N ASP A 23 -6.06 -35.76 -0.68
CA ASP A 23 -7.49 -35.64 -0.98
C ASP A 23 -7.92 -34.16 -0.80
N PRO A 24 -9.00 -33.63 -1.42
CA PRO A 24 -9.37 -32.22 -1.35
C PRO A 24 -10.04 -31.85 -0.01
N THR A 25 -9.65 -32.52 1.08
CA THR A 25 -10.11 -32.22 2.42
C THR A 25 -9.39 -30.99 2.92
N ILE A 26 -10.14 -29.92 3.19
CA ILE A 26 -9.61 -28.72 3.82
C ILE A 26 -9.28 -29.02 5.29
N PRO A 27 -8.03 -28.84 5.75
CA PRO A 27 -7.66 -29.09 7.13
C PRO A 27 -8.38 -28.18 8.12
N ASP A 28 -9.19 -28.73 9.02
CA ASP A 28 -9.70 -28.00 10.19
C ASP A 28 -8.88 -28.30 11.46
N LEU A 29 -8.14 -27.29 11.92
CA LEU A 29 -7.33 -27.23 13.14
C LEU A 29 -7.75 -26.04 14.03
N SER A 30 -8.99 -25.55 13.85
CA SER A 30 -9.50 -24.36 14.54
C SER A 30 -9.55 -24.53 16.06
N GLU A 31 -9.15 -23.47 16.77
CA GLU A 31 -9.15 -23.35 18.24
C GLU A 31 -8.20 -24.33 18.97
N GLU A 32 -7.34 -25.05 18.24
CA GLU A 32 -6.40 -25.99 18.84
C GLU A 32 -5.18 -25.32 19.47
N ASP A 33 -4.60 -25.99 20.46
CA ASP A 33 -3.29 -25.64 21.01
C ASP A 33 -2.18 -26.43 20.29
N LEU A 34 -1.47 -25.71 19.42
CA LEU A 34 -0.37 -26.23 18.61
C LEU A 34 0.99 -25.64 19.02
N THR A 35 1.11 -25.03 20.20
CA THR A 35 2.33 -24.35 20.68
C THR A 35 3.58 -25.24 20.73
N ILE A 36 3.41 -26.54 21.00
CA ILE A 36 4.51 -27.51 21.15
C ILE A 36 4.88 -28.25 19.87
N TYR A 37 4.18 -28.00 18.76
CA TYR A 37 4.37 -28.76 17.53
C TYR A 37 5.43 -28.11 16.64
N ASN A 38 6.31 -28.95 16.11
CA ASN A 38 7.11 -28.59 14.95
C ASN A 38 6.26 -28.82 13.70
N LEU A 39 5.89 -27.73 13.04
CA LEU A 39 5.07 -27.69 11.84
C LEU A 39 5.90 -27.25 10.61
N SER A 40 7.24 -27.21 10.75
CA SER A 40 8.14 -26.80 9.67
C SER A 40 7.94 -27.69 8.45
N GLY A 41 7.70 -27.04 7.30
CA GLY A 41 7.44 -27.72 6.03
C GLY A 41 6.08 -28.42 5.94
N ALA A 42 5.18 -28.26 6.91
CA ALA A 42 3.82 -28.80 6.81
C ALA A 42 3.04 -28.13 5.68
N ASP A 43 2.24 -28.91 4.97
CA ASP A 43 1.32 -28.43 3.95
C ASP A 43 -0.05 -28.18 4.59
N LEU A 44 -0.32 -26.91 4.89
CA LEU A 44 -1.55 -26.40 5.51
C LEU A 44 -2.31 -25.49 4.51
N PHE A 45 -2.23 -25.83 3.22
CA PHE A 45 -2.98 -25.14 2.16
C PHE A 45 -4.48 -25.07 2.50
N GLU A 46 -5.07 -23.87 2.43
CA GLU A 46 -6.47 -23.58 2.77
C GLU A 46 -6.91 -23.96 4.20
N ALA A 47 -5.98 -24.34 5.09
CA ALA A 47 -6.33 -24.81 6.42
C ALA A 47 -7.12 -23.78 7.22
N ASN A 48 -8.17 -24.24 7.90
CA ASN A 48 -8.85 -23.49 8.95
C ASN A 48 -8.05 -23.58 10.25
N LEU A 49 -7.38 -22.49 10.58
CA LEU A 49 -6.60 -22.25 11.81
C LEU A 49 -7.21 -21.10 12.62
N TYR A 50 -8.52 -20.89 12.48
CA TYR A 50 -9.28 -19.88 13.22
C TYR A 50 -9.05 -20.04 14.72
N LYS A 51 -8.57 -18.97 15.39
CA LYS A 51 -8.24 -18.96 16.83
C LYS A 51 -7.23 -20.01 17.31
N THR A 52 -6.49 -20.65 16.42
CA THR A 52 -5.48 -21.64 16.80
C THR A 52 -4.33 -20.96 17.56
N ASN A 53 -3.86 -21.62 18.62
CA ASN A 53 -2.71 -21.16 19.41
C ASN A 53 -1.43 -21.81 18.88
N LEU A 54 -0.64 -21.03 18.14
CA LEU A 54 0.63 -21.38 17.51
C LEU A 54 1.81 -20.67 18.18
N ALA A 55 1.64 -20.09 19.38
CA ALA A 55 2.69 -19.30 20.02
C ALA A 55 3.98 -20.10 20.24
N GLY A 56 5.11 -19.56 19.79
CA GLY A 56 6.43 -20.18 19.91
C GLY A 56 6.65 -21.43 19.05
N SER A 57 5.73 -21.78 18.15
CA SER A 57 5.86 -22.94 17.28
C SER A 57 6.88 -22.71 16.15
N ASP A 58 7.38 -23.82 15.59
CA ASP A 58 8.24 -23.81 14.41
C ASP A 58 7.39 -24.04 13.15
N LEU A 59 7.25 -23.00 12.33
CA LEU A 59 6.46 -22.93 11.10
C LEU A 59 7.35 -22.59 9.89
N ARG A 60 8.66 -22.84 9.98
CA ARG A 60 9.61 -22.50 8.91
C ARG A 60 9.27 -23.28 7.65
N GLY A 61 9.09 -22.56 6.54
CA GLY A 61 8.76 -23.14 5.24
C GLY A 61 7.39 -23.85 5.17
N THR A 62 6.52 -23.67 6.16
CA THR A 62 5.15 -24.19 6.12
C THR A 62 4.38 -23.53 4.97
N LYS A 63 3.51 -24.29 4.29
CA LYS A 63 2.61 -23.74 3.27
C LYS A 63 1.26 -23.43 3.90
N LEU A 64 0.92 -22.15 3.95
CA LEU A 64 -0.31 -21.60 4.52
C LEU A 64 -1.05 -20.73 3.50
N MET A 65 -0.81 -20.95 2.19
CA MET A 65 -1.55 -20.22 1.16
C MET A 65 -3.05 -20.40 1.38
N LEU A 66 -3.78 -19.28 1.32
CA LEU A 66 -5.24 -19.23 1.49
C LEU A 66 -5.75 -19.75 2.85
N ALA A 67 -4.89 -20.00 3.84
CA ALA A 67 -5.31 -20.46 5.16
C ALA A 67 -6.09 -19.36 5.92
N ASP A 68 -7.04 -19.78 6.76
CA ASP A 68 -7.74 -18.89 7.69
C ASP A 68 -7.06 -18.91 9.06
N LEU A 69 -6.29 -17.88 9.36
CA LEU A 69 -5.60 -17.61 10.63
C LEU A 69 -6.28 -16.49 11.42
N THR A 70 -7.56 -16.20 11.13
CA THR A 70 -8.30 -15.16 11.84
C THR A 70 -8.25 -15.40 13.34
N LEU A 71 -7.89 -14.38 14.12
CA LEU A 71 -7.72 -14.44 15.59
C LEU A 71 -6.68 -15.46 16.09
N ALA A 72 -5.82 -16.03 15.23
CA ALA A 72 -4.79 -16.95 15.65
C ALA A 72 -3.74 -16.26 16.53
N ASN A 73 -3.17 -17.00 17.48
CA ASN A 73 -2.07 -16.53 18.31
C ASN A 73 -0.75 -17.16 17.85
N ILE A 74 0.09 -16.41 17.16
CA ILE A 74 1.34 -16.83 16.51
C ILE A 74 2.53 -16.02 17.06
N ARG A 75 2.41 -15.52 18.29
CA ARG A 75 3.46 -14.72 18.94
C ARG A 75 4.75 -15.53 19.10
N GLU A 76 5.90 -14.88 18.92
CA GLU A 76 7.24 -15.45 19.15
C GLU A 76 7.54 -16.73 18.36
N SER A 77 6.79 -17.01 17.28
CA SER A 77 6.97 -18.20 16.45
C SER A 77 8.00 -17.99 15.35
N GLU A 78 8.57 -19.09 14.85
CA GLU A 78 9.54 -19.10 13.75
C GLU A 78 8.82 -19.38 12.43
N LEU A 79 8.63 -18.37 11.58
CA LEU A 79 7.95 -18.47 10.28
C LEU A 79 8.87 -18.08 9.10
N SER A 80 10.19 -18.22 9.23
CA SER A 80 11.09 -17.86 8.14
C SER A 80 10.78 -18.66 6.87
N GLY A 81 10.60 -17.97 5.75
CA GLY A 81 10.27 -18.57 4.45
C GLY A 81 8.89 -19.22 4.37
N VAL A 82 7.97 -18.92 5.31
CA VAL A 82 6.58 -19.39 5.24
C VAL A 82 5.87 -18.83 4.00
N ASP A 83 4.98 -19.62 3.40
CA ASP A 83 4.12 -19.17 2.30
C ASP A 83 2.72 -18.87 2.84
N LEU A 84 2.39 -17.59 3.00
CA LEU A 84 1.11 -17.04 3.45
C LEU A 84 0.37 -16.32 2.29
N CYS A 85 0.67 -16.66 1.02
CA CYS A 85 0.03 -16.00 -0.10
C CYS A 85 -1.51 -16.11 -0.03
N GLY A 86 -2.20 -14.96 0.00
CA GLY A 86 -3.66 -14.87 0.10
C GLY A 86 -4.26 -15.36 1.42
N ALA A 87 -3.45 -15.62 2.46
CA ALA A 87 -3.95 -16.05 3.77
C ALA A 87 -4.73 -14.94 4.48
N ASN A 88 -5.70 -15.33 5.30
CA ASN A 88 -6.48 -14.42 6.14
C ASN A 88 -5.90 -14.40 7.56
N LEU A 89 -5.32 -13.28 7.98
CA LEU A 89 -4.74 -13.07 9.31
C LEU A 89 -5.45 -11.94 10.08
N ILE A 90 -6.71 -11.64 9.77
CA ILE A 90 -7.44 -10.57 10.44
C ILE A 90 -7.45 -10.83 11.96
N TYR A 91 -7.11 -9.81 12.76
CA TYR A 91 -6.98 -9.89 14.22
C TYR A 91 -5.94 -10.90 14.75
N ALA A 92 -5.09 -11.49 13.91
CA ALA A 92 -4.06 -12.42 14.36
C ALA A 92 -3.00 -11.68 15.20
N ASN A 93 -2.45 -12.37 16.21
CA ASN A 93 -1.36 -11.85 17.03
C ASN A 93 -0.04 -12.52 16.63
N LEU A 94 0.85 -11.77 15.96
CA LEU A 94 2.17 -12.22 15.55
C LEU A 94 3.30 -11.53 16.32
N THR A 95 3.02 -10.95 17.49
CA THR A 95 4.00 -10.17 18.25
C THR A 95 5.33 -10.91 18.40
N GLY A 96 6.42 -10.28 17.95
CA GLY A 96 7.79 -10.83 18.05
C GLY A 96 8.09 -12.05 17.18
N ALA A 97 7.21 -12.41 16.23
CA ALA A 97 7.44 -13.53 15.32
C ALA A 97 8.55 -13.23 14.29
N ASN A 98 9.20 -14.29 13.80
CA ASN A 98 10.19 -14.22 12.73
C ASN A 98 9.54 -14.58 11.38
N LEU A 99 9.32 -13.59 10.51
CA LEU A 99 8.74 -13.73 9.16
C LEU A 99 9.76 -13.37 8.07
N ARG A 100 11.05 -13.57 8.34
CA ARG A 100 12.11 -13.32 7.36
C ARG A 100 11.85 -14.13 6.10
N GLU A 101 11.94 -13.49 4.94
CA GLU A 101 11.74 -14.12 3.62
C GLU A 101 10.35 -14.76 3.42
N ALA A 102 9.37 -14.47 4.28
CA ALA A 102 8.00 -14.96 4.12
C ALA A 102 7.31 -14.36 2.87
N ASP A 103 6.42 -15.13 2.24
CA ASP A 103 5.53 -14.63 1.20
C ASP A 103 4.15 -14.31 1.79
N LEU A 104 3.82 -13.03 1.92
CA LEU A 104 2.53 -12.50 2.40
C LEU A 104 1.77 -11.80 1.26
N LYS A 105 2.09 -12.14 0.00
CA LYS A 105 1.42 -11.53 -1.15
C LYS A 105 -0.08 -11.73 -1.07
N GLU A 106 -0.84 -10.66 -1.30
CA GLU A 106 -2.32 -10.69 -1.29
C GLU A 106 -2.94 -11.15 0.04
N ALA A 107 -2.16 -11.28 1.13
CA ALA A 107 -2.67 -11.64 2.45
C ALA A 107 -3.51 -10.52 3.07
N ASP A 108 -4.49 -10.89 3.88
CA ASP A 108 -5.33 -9.96 4.64
C ASP A 108 -4.84 -9.87 6.09
N LEU A 109 -4.20 -8.76 6.45
CA LEU A 109 -3.60 -8.52 7.77
C LEU A 109 -4.38 -7.47 8.57
N ARG A 110 -5.62 -7.15 8.19
CA ARG A 110 -6.38 -6.06 8.81
C ARG A 110 -6.52 -6.28 10.31
N GLU A 111 -6.26 -5.23 11.08
CA GLU A 111 -6.32 -5.25 12.56
C GLU A 111 -5.41 -6.31 13.23
N ALA A 112 -4.45 -6.89 12.50
CA ALA A 112 -3.47 -7.82 13.06
C ALA A 112 -2.39 -7.10 13.88
N ASN A 113 -1.80 -7.81 14.83
CA ASN A 113 -0.70 -7.29 15.66
C ASN A 113 0.65 -7.87 15.20
N PHE A 114 1.42 -7.05 14.48
CA PHE A 114 2.78 -7.32 13.99
C PHE A 114 3.86 -6.59 14.81
N SER A 115 3.57 -6.23 16.06
CA SER A 115 4.52 -5.52 16.90
C SER A 115 5.81 -6.34 17.08
N GLY A 116 6.96 -5.73 16.77
CA GLY A 116 8.28 -6.35 16.92
C GLY A 116 8.56 -7.51 15.96
N VAL A 117 7.76 -7.71 14.92
CA VAL A 117 7.97 -8.78 13.93
C VAL A 117 9.19 -8.49 13.05
N ASP A 118 9.99 -9.51 12.73
CA ASP A 118 11.00 -9.42 11.68
C ASP A 118 10.43 -9.83 10.31
N LEU A 119 10.16 -8.85 9.44
CA LEU A 119 9.73 -9.01 8.04
C LEU A 119 10.89 -8.78 7.06
N THR A 120 12.15 -8.94 7.49
CA THR A 120 13.31 -8.72 6.63
C THR A 120 13.18 -9.58 5.37
N ASN A 121 13.29 -8.95 4.21
CA ASN A 121 13.13 -9.60 2.92
C ASN A 121 11.78 -10.32 2.69
N ALA A 122 10.73 -10.04 3.45
CA ALA A 122 9.40 -10.57 3.15
C ALA A 122 8.81 -9.98 1.85
N ASN A 123 7.77 -10.62 1.31
CA ASN A 123 6.96 -10.12 0.21
C ASN A 123 5.56 -9.75 0.72
N LEU A 124 5.26 -8.46 0.86
CA LEU A 124 3.96 -7.93 1.29
C LEU A 124 3.15 -7.36 0.11
N SER A 125 3.50 -7.73 -1.12
CA SER A 125 2.88 -7.14 -2.31
C SER A 125 1.37 -7.35 -2.31
N LYS A 126 0.59 -6.29 -2.53
CA LYS A 126 -0.89 -6.29 -2.54
C LYS A 126 -1.55 -6.75 -1.23
N SER A 127 -0.81 -6.89 -0.13
CA SER A 127 -1.41 -7.23 1.16
C SER A 127 -2.31 -6.10 1.67
N GLN A 128 -3.32 -6.48 2.46
CA GLN A 128 -4.19 -5.53 3.16
C GLN A 128 -3.68 -5.33 4.58
N VAL A 129 -3.29 -4.11 4.95
CA VAL A 129 -2.73 -3.81 6.28
C VAL A 129 -3.43 -2.68 7.02
N MET A 130 -4.68 -2.40 6.64
CA MET A 130 -5.46 -1.37 7.33
C MET A 130 -5.58 -1.70 8.82
N ALA A 131 -5.32 -0.71 9.67
CA ALA A 131 -5.29 -0.86 11.12
C ALA A 131 -4.31 -1.93 11.67
N THR A 132 -3.36 -2.42 10.87
CA THR A 132 -2.32 -3.35 11.34
C THR A 132 -1.32 -2.62 12.23
N ASN A 133 -0.89 -3.27 13.32
CA ASN A 133 0.11 -2.72 14.23
C ASN A 133 1.52 -3.20 13.88
N PHE A 134 2.35 -2.38 13.24
CA PHE A 134 3.76 -2.66 12.95
C PHE A 134 4.73 -2.02 13.96
N ASN A 135 4.28 -1.70 15.17
CA ASN A 135 5.14 -1.05 16.17
C ASN A 135 6.47 -1.81 16.35
N ASN A 136 7.61 -1.14 16.15
CA ASN A 136 8.95 -1.75 16.21
C ASN A 136 9.20 -2.95 15.27
N ALA A 137 8.38 -3.16 14.23
CA ALA A 137 8.62 -4.19 13.23
C ALA A 137 9.82 -3.84 12.35
N ILE A 138 10.49 -4.86 11.81
CA ILE A 138 11.61 -4.71 10.87
C ILE A 138 11.12 -4.98 9.46
N LEU A 139 11.17 -3.97 8.57
CA LEU A 139 10.71 -4.07 7.18
C LEU A 139 11.85 -4.01 6.15
N THR A 140 13.10 -4.04 6.59
CA THR A 140 14.27 -3.90 5.71
C THR A 140 14.26 -4.96 4.59
N GLY A 141 14.30 -4.50 3.34
CA GLY A 141 14.28 -5.35 2.15
C GLY A 141 12.93 -5.97 1.81
N ALA A 142 11.85 -5.62 2.52
CA ALA A 142 10.50 -6.07 2.19
C ALA A 142 10.04 -5.50 0.83
N CYS A 143 9.23 -6.25 0.10
CA CYS A 143 8.50 -5.72 -1.06
C CYS A 143 7.12 -5.26 -0.63
N ILE A 144 6.76 -4.01 -0.92
CA ILE A 144 5.49 -3.37 -0.53
C ILE A 144 4.73 -2.81 -1.74
N LYS A 145 4.90 -3.45 -2.91
CA LYS A 145 4.16 -3.12 -4.12
C LYS A 145 2.66 -3.17 -3.84
N ASP A 146 1.91 -2.14 -4.23
CA ASP A 146 0.45 -2.09 -4.09
C ASP A 146 -0.08 -2.36 -2.68
N TRP A 147 0.70 -1.99 -1.66
CA TRP A 147 0.32 -2.19 -0.26
C TRP A 147 -0.95 -1.39 0.10
N GLN A 148 -1.99 -2.05 0.60
CA GLN A 148 -3.24 -1.38 0.98
C GLN A 148 -3.18 -0.96 2.45
N ILE A 149 -3.02 0.33 2.70
CA ILE A 149 -2.70 0.91 4.02
C ILE A 149 -3.59 2.14 4.30
N ASN A 150 -3.90 2.41 5.57
CA ASN A 150 -4.73 3.55 6.00
C ASN A 150 -4.18 4.23 7.28
N SER A 151 -4.81 5.33 7.73
CA SER A 151 -4.36 6.15 8.87
C SER A 151 -4.43 5.46 10.22
N GLU A 152 -5.07 4.30 10.31
CA GLU A 152 -5.12 3.47 11.51
C GLU A 152 -3.92 2.51 11.58
N THR A 153 -3.15 2.36 10.50
CA THR A 153 -1.97 1.50 10.48
C THR A 153 -0.85 2.12 11.30
N ASN A 154 -0.38 1.40 12.32
CA ASN A 154 0.67 1.91 13.21
C ASN A 154 2.05 1.55 12.66
N LEU A 155 2.84 2.56 12.30
CA LEU A 155 4.23 2.42 11.83
C LEU A 155 5.25 2.97 12.84
N ASP A 156 4.83 3.28 14.08
CA ASP A 156 5.72 3.85 15.08
C ASP A 156 6.88 2.89 15.38
N GLY A 157 8.10 3.41 15.49
CA GLY A 157 9.29 2.60 15.79
C GLY A 157 9.71 1.61 14.69
N VAL A 158 9.04 1.56 13.53
CA VAL A 158 9.43 0.67 12.42
C VAL A 158 10.89 0.90 12.03
N ILE A 159 11.63 -0.21 11.95
CA ILE A 159 13.01 -0.24 11.49
C ILE A 159 12.99 -0.64 10.01
N CYS A 160 13.37 0.28 9.14
CA CYS A 160 13.36 0.04 7.71
C CYS A 160 14.49 0.82 7.05
N GLU A 161 15.50 0.12 6.54
CA GLU A 161 16.60 0.75 5.81
C GLU A 161 16.27 0.96 4.33
N TYR A 162 15.49 0.05 3.74
CA TYR A 162 15.04 0.13 2.36
C TYR A 162 13.89 -0.84 2.10
N VAL A 163 13.13 -0.59 1.04
CA VAL A 163 12.03 -1.45 0.55
C VAL A 163 12.10 -1.59 -0.97
N TYR A 164 11.29 -2.47 -1.52
CA TYR A 164 11.11 -2.64 -2.96
C TYR A 164 9.65 -2.39 -3.36
N TYR A 165 9.44 -1.79 -4.53
CA TYR A 165 8.11 -1.55 -5.12
C TYR A 165 7.78 -2.51 -6.25
N ASN A 166 8.64 -3.49 -6.52
CA ASN A 166 8.32 -4.53 -7.46
C ASN A 166 8.92 -5.88 -7.06
N TYR A 167 8.15 -6.95 -7.28
CA TYR A 167 8.57 -8.33 -7.07
C TYR A 167 7.91 -9.22 -8.12
N GLU A 168 8.66 -9.50 -9.19
CA GLU A 168 8.13 -10.15 -10.39
C GLU A 168 9.02 -11.30 -10.84
N TYR A 169 8.39 -12.28 -11.49
CA TYR A 169 9.11 -13.37 -12.11
C TYR A 169 9.83 -12.87 -13.37
N VAL A 170 11.16 -12.92 -13.34
CA VAL A 170 12.00 -12.64 -14.49
C VAL A 170 12.39 -13.96 -15.13
N ARG A 171 11.97 -14.16 -16.39
CA ARG A 171 12.26 -15.37 -17.16
C ARG A 171 13.77 -15.65 -17.15
N GLY A 172 14.14 -16.86 -16.72
CA GLY A 172 15.54 -17.32 -16.63
C GLY A 172 16.28 -16.91 -15.36
N TYR A 173 15.68 -16.07 -14.50
CA TYR A 173 16.32 -15.58 -13.27
C TYR A 173 15.46 -15.74 -12.00
N GLY A 174 14.22 -16.24 -12.13
CA GLY A 174 13.31 -16.42 -11.01
C GLY A 174 12.66 -15.11 -10.55
N TYR A 175 12.02 -15.15 -9.38
CA TYR A 175 11.44 -13.96 -8.77
C TYR A 175 12.54 -12.98 -8.35
N ARG A 176 12.37 -11.70 -8.68
CA ARG A 176 13.32 -10.64 -8.33
C ARG A 176 12.62 -9.43 -7.76
N LYS A 177 13.23 -8.88 -6.71
CA LYS A 177 12.85 -7.57 -6.16
C LYS A 177 13.54 -6.47 -6.95
N THR A 178 12.77 -5.51 -7.44
CA THR A 178 13.25 -4.34 -8.19
C THR A 178 12.59 -3.08 -7.66
N GLU A 179 13.01 -1.91 -8.15
CA GLU A 179 12.49 -0.61 -7.68
C GLU A 179 12.74 -0.37 -6.18
N ARG A 180 14.01 -0.51 -5.77
CA ARG A 180 14.43 -0.21 -4.40
C ARG A 180 14.16 1.25 -4.06
N ARG A 181 13.70 1.51 -2.84
CA ARG A 181 13.64 2.84 -2.21
C ARG A 181 14.28 2.81 -0.81
N PRO A 182 15.10 3.81 -0.45
CA PRO A 182 15.58 4.87 -1.34
C PRO A 182 16.42 4.27 -2.49
N ILE A 183 16.50 4.96 -3.63
CA ILE A 183 17.20 4.44 -4.82
C ILE A 183 18.68 4.16 -4.47
N ASN A 184 19.27 5.06 -3.67
CA ASN A 184 20.62 4.95 -3.15
C ASN A 184 20.60 5.12 -1.62
N GLY A 185 21.55 4.49 -0.91
CA GLY A 185 21.67 4.61 0.54
C GLY A 185 20.55 3.91 1.31
N ASN A 186 20.32 4.33 2.54
CA ASN A 186 19.29 3.80 3.43
C ASN A 186 18.42 4.94 3.95
N PHE A 187 17.16 4.64 4.27
CA PHE A 187 16.34 5.53 5.08
C PHE A 187 17.04 5.79 6.42
N ALA A 188 16.94 7.02 6.91
CA ALA A 188 17.29 7.33 8.29
C ALA A 188 16.28 6.70 9.26
N PRO A 189 16.65 6.49 10.54
CA PRO A 189 15.71 5.99 11.55
C PRO A 189 14.40 6.80 11.58
N GLY A 190 13.26 6.13 11.43
CA GLY A 190 11.93 6.74 11.42
C GLY A 190 11.51 7.47 10.13
N GLU A 191 12.40 7.58 9.13
CA GLU A 191 12.10 8.26 7.87
C GLU A 191 11.02 7.52 7.07
N PHE A 192 11.14 6.19 6.97
CA PHE A 192 10.14 5.34 6.30
C PHE A 192 8.74 5.55 6.88
N ALA A 193 8.61 5.45 8.21
CA ALA A 193 7.34 5.63 8.90
C ALA A 193 6.78 7.04 8.70
N SER A 194 7.64 8.06 8.76
CA SER A 194 7.24 9.45 8.54
C SER A 194 6.74 9.70 7.11
N LEU A 195 7.43 9.13 6.11
CA LEU A 195 7.03 9.20 4.70
C LEU A 195 5.65 8.59 4.50
N TYR A 196 5.44 7.37 5.01
CA TYR A 196 4.18 6.65 4.84
C TYR A 196 3.04 7.26 5.65
N LYS A 197 3.27 7.67 6.90
CA LYS A 197 2.28 8.41 7.68
C LYS A 197 1.83 9.67 6.95
N LYS A 198 2.77 10.38 6.35
CA LYS A 198 2.45 11.55 5.53
C LYS A 198 1.68 11.18 4.27
N ILE A 199 2.07 10.14 3.52
CA ILE A 199 1.30 9.65 2.37
C ILE A 199 -0.13 9.33 2.80
N ILE A 200 -0.28 8.53 3.85
CA ILE A 200 -1.54 8.06 4.37
C ILE A 200 -2.41 9.22 4.87
N GLU A 201 -1.88 10.14 5.68
CA GLU A 201 -2.66 11.28 6.17
C GLU A 201 -3.17 12.14 5.01
N ASN A 202 -2.38 12.31 3.93
CA ASN A 202 -2.78 13.09 2.76
C ASN A 202 -3.73 12.29 1.84
N THR A 203 -3.52 10.99 1.67
CA THR A 203 -4.41 10.09 0.91
C THR A 203 -5.72 9.85 1.66
N ASP A 204 -5.74 9.80 2.98
CA ASP A 204 -6.95 9.72 3.81
C ASP A 204 -7.62 11.09 3.99
N LEU A 205 -6.89 12.20 3.90
CA LEU A 205 -7.50 13.51 3.66
C LEU A 205 -8.31 13.48 2.36
N ILE A 206 -7.76 12.84 1.31
CA ILE A 206 -8.42 12.60 0.02
C ILE A 206 -9.56 11.54 0.14
N LEU A 207 -9.35 10.45 0.88
CA LEU A 207 -10.22 9.26 0.96
C LEU A 207 -11.20 9.22 2.13
N ARG A 208 -11.16 10.15 3.10
CA ARG A 208 -12.20 10.32 4.13
C ARG A 208 -13.52 10.78 3.50
N LYS A 209 -14.15 9.91 2.70
CA LYS A 209 -15.60 9.67 2.63
C LYS A 209 -16.06 9.43 4.07
N THR A 210 -16.66 10.43 4.70
CA THR A 210 -18.11 10.45 4.95
C THR A 210 -18.62 9.18 5.62
N SER A 211 -18.33 9.02 6.90
CA SER A 211 -19.37 8.58 7.84
C SER A 211 -20.29 9.77 8.10
N GLU A 212 -21.18 10.05 7.14
CA GLU A 212 -22.39 10.88 7.30
C GLU A 212 -23.10 10.95 5.94
N ASN A 213 -23.77 9.86 5.59
CA ASN A 213 -25.08 9.81 4.92
C ASN A 213 -25.43 8.33 4.70
N ASP A 214 -25.58 7.63 5.81
CA ASP A 214 -26.27 6.35 5.84
C ASP A 214 -27.76 6.67 5.95
N ASN A 215 -28.46 6.68 4.80
CA ASN A 215 -29.91 6.51 4.69
C ASN A 215 -30.34 6.54 3.21
N THR A 216 -30.15 5.42 2.50
CA THR A 216 -31.18 4.84 1.62
C THR A 216 -30.81 3.38 1.29
N VAL A 217 -31.33 2.48 2.12
CA VAL A 217 -32.03 1.22 1.79
C VAL A 217 -31.77 0.60 0.39
N ASN A 218 -31.20 -0.61 0.42
CA ASN A 218 -31.35 -1.75 -0.50
C ASN A 218 -31.42 -1.46 -2.02
N LYS A 219 -30.36 -1.85 -2.75
CA LYS A 219 -30.50 -2.56 -4.03
C LYS A 219 -29.40 -3.62 -4.19
N PRO A 220 -29.74 -4.80 -4.75
CA PRO A 220 -28.86 -5.96 -4.78
C PRO A 220 -27.73 -5.80 -5.79
N GLU A 221 -26.58 -6.38 -5.44
CA GLU A 221 -25.44 -6.64 -6.32
C GLU A 221 -25.91 -7.38 -7.57
N ASN A 222 -25.90 -6.70 -8.71
CA ASN A 222 -25.95 -7.31 -10.04
C ASN A 222 -25.52 -6.27 -11.08
N ASN A 223 -24.20 -6.22 -11.32
CA ASN A 223 -23.54 -6.05 -12.61
C ASN A 223 -22.07 -5.74 -12.33
N ILE A 224 -21.25 -6.79 -12.39
CA ILE A 224 -19.82 -6.63 -12.61
C ILE A 224 -19.68 -6.20 -14.07
N ASP A 225 -19.71 -4.89 -14.31
CA ASP A 225 -19.17 -4.34 -15.53
C ASP A 225 -17.64 -4.43 -15.41
N VAL A 226 -17.08 -5.39 -16.14
CA VAL A 226 -15.66 -5.48 -16.44
C VAL A 226 -15.31 -4.32 -17.36
N ASP A 227 -15.19 -3.12 -16.81
CA ASP A 227 -14.69 -1.96 -17.55
C ASP A 227 -13.75 -1.12 -16.68
N ASN A 228 -12.45 -1.43 -16.81
CA ASN A 228 -11.28 -0.54 -16.87
C ASN A 228 -11.26 0.82 -16.12
N THR A 229 -11.95 0.95 -14.98
CA THR A 229 -12.17 2.21 -14.24
C THR A 229 -11.36 2.34 -12.95
N SER A 230 -10.57 1.34 -12.56
CA SER A 230 -9.68 1.42 -11.40
C SER A 230 -8.33 2.05 -11.75
N ASN A 231 -8.25 3.38 -11.74
CA ASN A 231 -6.97 4.08 -11.53
C ASN A 231 -7.00 4.84 -10.19
N ASN A 232 -5.90 4.80 -9.44
CA ASN A 232 -5.79 5.42 -8.10
C ASN A 232 -5.74 6.97 -8.14
N GLN A 233 -6.11 7.59 -9.27
CA GLN A 233 -6.10 9.04 -9.47
C GLN A 233 -7.45 9.69 -9.12
N GLY A 234 -8.54 8.92 -9.07
CA GLY A 234 -9.87 9.42 -8.67
C GLY A 234 -10.54 10.38 -9.67
N VAL A 235 -9.95 10.56 -10.87
CA VAL A 235 -10.40 11.50 -11.89
C VAL A 235 -11.17 10.78 -13.00
N GLN A 236 -12.36 11.29 -13.35
CA GLN A 236 -13.08 10.87 -14.55
C GLN A 236 -12.49 11.56 -15.78
N PHE A 237 -12.01 10.77 -16.73
CA PHE A 237 -11.63 11.24 -18.07
C PHE A 237 -12.86 11.11 -18.97
N SER A 238 -13.24 12.18 -19.68
CA SER A 238 -14.40 12.14 -20.58
C SER A 238 -14.12 11.23 -21.78
N SER A 239 -15.16 10.55 -22.27
CA SER A 239 -15.07 9.60 -23.39
C SER A 239 -14.53 10.20 -24.70
N ASN A 240 -14.54 11.53 -24.84
CA ASN A 240 -14.05 12.26 -26.01
C ASN A 240 -12.64 12.85 -25.84
N SER A 241 -11.98 12.65 -24.70
CA SER A 241 -10.63 13.16 -24.44
C SER A 241 -9.55 12.15 -24.85
N THR A 242 -8.45 12.62 -25.45
CA THR A 242 -7.29 11.77 -25.72
C THR A 242 -6.59 11.50 -24.39
N ILE A 243 -6.60 10.23 -23.95
CA ILE A 243 -5.92 9.81 -22.73
C ILE A 243 -4.51 9.37 -23.08
N HIS A 244 -3.52 9.91 -22.37
CA HIS A 244 -2.13 9.49 -22.48
C HIS A 244 -1.76 8.62 -21.27
N THR A 245 -0.93 7.61 -21.45
CA THR A 245 -0.52 6.71 -20.37
C THR A 245 1.00 6.62 -20.25
N TRP A 246 1.49 6.55 -19.01
CA TRP A 246 2.90 6.33 -18.69
C TRP A 246 3.00 5.68 -17.31
N GLN A 247 3.75 4.58 -17.17
CA GLN A 247 3.85 3.79 -15.94
C GLN A 247 2.48 3.45 -15.29
N ASN A 248 1.48 3.08 -16.11
CA ASN A 248 0.09 2.81 -15.71
C ASN A 248 -0.69 4.01 -15.12
N LEU A 249 -0.11 5.21 -15.12
CA LEU A 249 -0.78 6.46 -14.79
C LEU A 249 -1.41 7.09 -16.03
N ARG A 250 -2.54 7.79 -15.86
CA ARG A 250 -3.25 8.49 -16.94
C ARG A 250 -2.99 9.99 -16.88
N PHE A 251 -2.84 10.59 -18.05
CA PHE A 251 -2.49 12.00 -18.26
C PHE A 251 -3.39 12.62 -19.33
N ARG A 252 -3.64 13.92 -19.20
CA ARG A 252 -4.45 14.71 -20.15
C ARG A 252 -3.61 15.20 -21.32
N SER A 253 -2.29 15.22 -21.18
CA SER A 253 -1.37 15.67 -22.21
C SER A 253 -0.04 14.89 -22.21
N LYS A 254 0.65 14.87 -23.36
CA LYS A 254 2.04 14.41 -23.43
C LYS A 254 3.00 15.32 -22.64
N THR A 255 2.62 16.58 -22.43
CA THR A 255 3.37 17.55 -21.62
C THR A 255 3.42 17.14 -20.15
N GLU A 256 2.28 16.72 -19.59
CA GLU A 256 2.28 16.17 -18.23
C GLU A 256 3.17 14.94 -18.11
N ILE A 257 3.21 14.05 -19.11
CA ILE A 257 4.13 12.91 -19.10
C ILE A 257 5.59 13.39 -19.01
N LYS A 258 5.97 14.49 -19.68
CA LYS A 258 7.33 15.05 -19.59
C LYS A 258 7.67 15.55 -18.19
N ILE A 259 6.71 16.18 -17.50
CA ILE A 259 6.89 16.58 -16.10
C ILE A 259 6.96 15.36 -15.18
N ALA A 260 6.09 14.35 -15.37
CA ALA A 260 6.13 13.12 -14.60
C ALA A 260 7.48 12.38 -14.75
N GLU A 261 7.99 12.27 -15.98
CA GLU A 261 9.31 11.70 -16.26
C GLU A 261 10.43 12.47 -15.55
N ALA A 262 10.34 13.81 -15.48
CA ALA A 262 11.33 14.64 -14.78
C ALA A 262 11.25 14.50 -13.26
N LEU A 263 10.04 14.50 -12.67
CA LEU A 263 9.84 14.27 -11.24
C LEU A 263 10.32 12.87 -10.83
N ASP A 264 10.07 11.85 -11.65
CA ASP A 264 10.53 10.47 -11.40
C ASP A 264 12.06 10.37 -11.36
N ARG A 265 12.76 11.08 -12.27
CA ARG A 265 14.23 11.16 -12.25
C ARG A 265 14.79 11.73 -10.95
N THR A 266 14.06 12.59 -10.25
CA THR A 266 14.51 13.15 -8.97
C THR A 266 14.19 12.24 -7.78
N GLY A 267 13.37 11.19 -7.97
CA GLY A 267 12.91 10.31 -6.90
C GLY A 267 11.95 10.99 -5.91
N VAL A 268 11.35 12.12 -6.28
CA VAL A 268 10.39 12.82 -5.42
C VAL A 268 9.06 12.08 -5.43
N LEU A 269 8.33 12.11 -4.32
CA LEU A 269 6.94 11.65 -4.31
C LEU A 269 6.07 12.68 -5.04
N PHE A 270 5.37 12.23 -6.09
CA PHE A 270 4.34 13.02 -6.76
C PHE A 270 3.11 12.19 -7.08
N VAL A 271 1.95 12.85 -7.16
CA VAL A 271 0.67 12.27 -7.55
C VAL A 271 0.10 13.09 -8.69
N PRO A 272 0.11 12.58 -9.94
CA PRO A 272 -0.40 13.32 -11.09
C PRO A 272 -1.92 13.21 -11.20
N ASN A 273 -2.56 14.27 -11.71
CA ASN A 273 -3.99 14.37 -11.97
C ASN A 273 -4.84 13.84 -10.81
N SER A 274 -4.58 14.36 -9.61
CA SER A 274 -5.19 13.86 -8.37
C SER A 274 -6.26 14.81 -7.86
N LEU A 275 -7.36 14.26 -7.34
CA LEU A 275 -8.36 15.04 -6.60
C LEU A 275 -7.92 15.20 -5.15
N ALA A 276 -7.47 16.39 -4.78
CA ALA A 276 -7.26 16.77 -3.40
C ALA A 276 -8.59 17.12 -2.73
N ARG A 277 -8.96 16.44 -1.65
CA ARG A 277 -10.15 16.80 -0.88
C ARG A 277 -9.80 17.78 0.23
N LEU A 278 -10.30 19.00 0.11
CA LEU A 278 -9.87 20.16 0.88
C LEU A 278 -11.05 20.71 1.69
N THR A 279 -10.75 21.31 2.84
CA THR A 279 -11.77 21.96 3.67
C THR A 279 -11.99 23.40 3.21
N THR A 280 -13.23 23.74 2.87
CA THR A 280 -13.68 25.07 2.46
C THR A 280 -14.73 25.61 3.42
N ALA A 281 -15.18 26.86 3.23
CA ALA A 281 -16.27 27.44 4.01
C ALA A 281 -17.63 26.73 3.78
N LYS A 282 -17.76 25.93 2.70
CA LYS A 282 -18.98 25.21 2.33
C LYS A 282 -18.91 23.72 2.70
N GLY A 283 -17.83 23.26 3.34
CA GLY A 283 -17.61 21.85 3.69
C GLY A 283 -16.36 21.28 3.01
N ARG A 284 -16.31 19.96 2.85
CA ARG A 284 -15.20 19.30 2.12
C ARG A 284 -15.48 19.30 0.62
N GLU A 285 -14.58 19.87 -0.17
CA GLU A 285 -14.64 19.92 -1.63
C GLU A 285 -13.45 19.21 -2.26
N ASN A 286 -13.65 18.51 -3.37
CA ASN A 286 -12.55 17.97 -4.17
C ASN A 286 -12.05 19.03 -5.15
N LYS A 287 -10.73 19.23 -5.21
CA LYS A 287 -10.05 20.11 -6.17
C LYS A 287 -8.96 19.31 -6.87
N GLU A 288 -8.97 19.33 -8.19
CA GLU A 288 -7.96 18.67 -9.00
C GLU A 288 -6.64 19.44 -8.95
N ALA A 289 -5.54 18.71 -8.95
CA ALA A 289 -4.19 19.19 -9.16
C ALA A 289 -3.53 18.39 -10.28
N ASP A 290 -2.87 19.07 -11.22
CA ASP A 290 -2.14 18.37 -12.29
C ASP A 290 -0.99 17.54 -11.70
N PHE A 291 -0.26 18.11 -10.73
CA PHE A 291 0.74 17.40 -9.94
C PHE A 291 0.73 17.85 -8.50
N LEU A 292 0.39 16.94 -7.58
CA LEU A 292 0.61 17.12 -6.15
C LEU A 292 1.96 16.53 -5.78
N ILE A 293 2.91 17.35 -5.29
CA ILE A 293 4.32 16.98 -5.10
C ILE A 293 4.71 17.16 -3.64
N CYS A 294 5.38 16.16 -3.07
CA CYS A 294 5.95 16.22 -1.73
C CYS A 294 7.48 16.25 -1.80
N TYR A 295 8.06 17.44 -1.59
CA TYR A 295 9.50 17.66 -1.64
C TYR A 295 10.02 18.15 -0.28
N ASN A 296 11.03 17.48 0.29
CA ASN A 296 11.60 17.78 1.62
C ASN A 296 10.54 17.98 2.72
N GLY A 297 9.53 17.12 2.75
CA GLY A 297 8.47 17.20 3.76
C GLY A 297 7.48 18.35 3.57
N LYS A 298 7.51 19.09 2.46
CA LYS A 298 6.54 20.15 2.12
C LYS A 298 5.73 19.77 0.87
N TRP A 299 4.45 20.15 0.84
CA TRP A 299 3.59 19.92 -0.32
C TRP A 299 3.51 21.14 -1.21
N GLY A 300 3.54 20.90 -2.52
CA GLY A 300 3.25 21.88 -3.55
C GLY A 300 2.35 21.30 -4.64
N VAL A 301 1.64 22.17 -5.34
CA VAL A 301 0.90 21.83 -6.56
C VAL A 301 1.57 22.51 -7.76
N LEU A 302 1.93 21.71 -8.76
CA LEU A 302 2.45 22.18 -10.05
C LEU A 302 1.35 21.97 -11.09
N GLU A 303 1.00 23.05 -11.78
CA GLU A 303 -0.03 23.08 -12.81
C GLU A 303 0.59 23.34 -14.19
N VAL A 304 0.11 22.64 -15.21
CA VAL A 304 0.56 22.75 -16.59
C VAL A 304 -0.47 23.58 -17.36
N ASP A 305 -0.12 24.84 -17.64
CA ASP A 305 -1.03 25.81 -18.23
C ASP A 305 -1.25 25.54 -19.73
N GLY A 306 -2.46 25.12 -20.10
CA GLY A 306 -2.87 24.94 -21.49
C GLY A 306 -3.23 26.27 -22.18
N PRO A 307 -3.19 26.36 -23.53
CA PRO A 307 -3.21 27.63 -24.27
C PRO A 307 -4.52 28.45 -24.26
N PHE A 308 -5.50 28.16 -23.40
CA PHE A 308 -6.81 28.82 -23.42
C PHE A 308 -7.28 29.23 -22.02
N HIS A 309 -6.98 30.49 -21.65
CA HIS A 309 -7.51 31.14 -20.45
C HIS A 309 -8.60 32.13 -20.79
N THR A 310 -9.83 31.87 -20.35
CA THR A 310 -10.90 32.88 -20.29
C THR A 310 -10.85 33.62 -18.95
N ALA A 311 -11.40 34.84 -18.89
CA ALA A 311 -11.40 35.66 -17.67
C ALA A 311 -12.18 35.02 -16.51
N GLU A 312 -13.22 34.24 -16.81
CA GLU A 312 -14.05 33.52 -15.83
C GLU A 312 -13.26 32.39 -15.14
N ARG A 313 -12.44 31.67 -15.91
CA ARG A 313 -11.60 30.58 -15.40
C ARG A 313 -10.57 31.07 -14.38
N ARG A 314 -10.05 32.29 -14.55
CA ARG A 314 -9.08 32.90 -13.61
C ARG A 314 -9.61 33.11 -12.20
N VAL A 315 -10.91 33.38 -12.04
CA VAL A 315 -11.52 33.59 -10.71
C VAL A 315 -11.66 32.27 -9.97
N GLU A 316 -12.13 31.23 -10.65
CA GLU A 316 -12.25 29.88 -10.10
C GLU A 316 -10.88 29.29 -9.72
N GLU A 317 -9.88 29.58 -10.56
CA GLU A 317 -8.49 29.18 -10.36
C GLU A 317 -7.83 29.85 -9.15
N GLN A 318 -8.02 31.17 -8.98
CA GLN A 318 -7.53 31.88 -7.80
C GLN A 318 -8.18 31.37 -6.51
N GLU A 319 -9.48 31.05 -6.56
CA GLU A 319 -10.17 30.48 -5.40
C GLU A 319 -9.65 29.06 -5.10
N ARG A 320 -9.40 28.24 -6.11
CA ARG A 320 -8.78 26.92 -5.97
C ARG A 320 -7.40 27.03 -5.29
N GLU A 321 -6.56 27.94 -5.76
CA GLU A 321 -5.23 28.18 -5.18
C GLU A 321 -5.30 28.60 -3.72
N ARG A 322 -6.23 29.51 -3.37
CA ARG A 322 -6.46 29.90 -1.96
C ARG A 322 -6.88 28.72 -1.09
N ILE A 323 -7.74 27.84 -1.61
CA ILE A 323 -8.20 26.65 -0.89
C ILE A 323 -7.02 25.71 -0.65
N PHE A 324 -6.18 25.44 -1.64
CA PHE A 324 -4.96 24.64 -1.48
C PHE A 324 -4.03 25.23 -0.42
N LYS A 325 -3.73 26.53 -0.51
CA LYS A 325 -2.88 27.24 0.47
C LYS A 325 -3.41 27.18 1.89
N LYS A 326 -4.73 27.39 2.07
CA LYS A 326 -5.39 27.29 3.38
C LYS A 326 -5.31 25.88 3.99
N ASN A 327 -5.16 24.85 3.16
CA ASN A 327 -5.07 23.45 3.58
C ASN A 327 -3.61 22.93 3.61
N GLY A 328 -2.62 23.83 3.75
CA GLY A 328 -1.24 23.46 4.05
C GLY A 328 -0.33 23.22 2.83
N ILE A 329 -0.85 23.41 1.61
CA ILE A 329 -0.06 23.37 0.37
C ILE A 329 0.53 24.76 0.14
N LYS A 330 1.81 24.93 0.50
CA LYS A 330 2.42 26.27 0.56
C LYS A 330 2.65 26.88 -0.83
N VAL A 331 2.88 26.05 -1.83
CA VAL A 331 3.16 26.48 -3.20
C VAL A 331 2.12 25.89 -4.12
N VAL A 332 1.46 26.74 -4.91
CA VAL A 332 0.65 26.33 -6.04
C VAL A 332 1.13 27.19 -7.19
N GLU A 333 1.84 26.59 -8.15
CA GLU A 333 2.50 27.33 -9.22
C GLU A 333 2.11 26.77 -10.59
N ARG A 334 1.97 27.68 -11.55
CA ARG A 334 1.62 27.36 -12.93
C ARG A 334 2.81 27.56 -13.84
N PHE A 335 3.01 26.60 -14.73
CA PHE A 335 4.04 26.67 -15.74
C PHE A 335 3.42 26.49 -17.12
N ASP A 336 3.84 27.34 -18.04
CA ASP A 336 3.43 27.28 -19.45
C ASP A 336 3.70 25.89 -20.05
N ALA A 337 2.73 25.34 -20.80
CA ALA A 337 2.82 24.00 -21.35
C ALA A 337 3.97 23.82 -22.36
N GLU A 338 4.34 24.84 -23.14
CA GLU A 338 5.48 24.75 -24.06
C GLU A 338 6.79 24.62 -23.28
N ARG A 339 6.94 25.40 -22.22
CA ARG A 339 8.08 25.30 -21.30
C ARG A 339 8.14 23.95 -20.59
N CYS A 340 7.01 23.47 -20.08
CA CYS A 340 6.89 22.15 -19.45
C CYS A 340 7.26 21.02 -20.41
N TYR A 341 6.95 21.14 -21.69
CA TYR A 341 7.26 20.12 -22.68
C TYR A 341 8.75 20.13 -23.07
N ASN A 342 9.30 21.32 -23.32
CA ASN A 342 10.64 21.48 -23.86
C ASN A 342 11.74 21.39 -22.78
N ASN A 343 11.47 21.89 -21.56
CA ASN A 343 12.45 21.99 -20.48
C ASN A 343 11.90 21.47 -19.12
N PRO A 344 11.40 20.23 -19.05
CA PRO A 344 10.71 19.72 -17.86
C PRO A 344 11.61 19.65 -16.62
N ASP A 345 12.89 19.29 -16.76
CA ASP A 345 13.82 19.20 -15.62
C ASP A 345 14.08 20.58 -14.99
N GLU A 346 14.21 21.64 -15.80
CA GLU A 346 14.38 23.00 -15.30
C GLU A 346 13.15 23.49 -14.54
N VAL A 347 11.95 23.17 -15.06
CA VAL A 347 10.67 23.49 -14.40
C VAL A 347 10.57 22.79 -13.04
N VAL A 348 10.90 21.50 -12.97
CA VAL A 348 10.87 20.73 -11.71
C VAL A 348 11.86 21.31 -10.69
N GLN A 349 13.09 21.64 -11.11
CA GLN A 349 14.09 22.22 -10.22
C GLN A 349 13.70 23.62 -9.73
N GLU A 350 13.09 24.43 -10.59
CA GLU A 350 12.54 25.73 -10.20
C GLU A 350 11.42 25.56 -9.17
N PHE A 351 10.50 24.64 -9.41
CA PHE A 351 9.40 24.36 -8.50
C PHE A 351 9.88 23.86 -7.12
N PHE A 352 10.91 23.01 -7.07
CA PHE A 352 11.53 22.58 -5.82
C PHE A 352 12.10 23.75 -5.01
N LYS A 353 12.79 24.70 -5.67
CA LYS A 353 13.28 25.92 -5.01
C LYS A 353 12.12 26.73 -4.43
N MET A 354 11.00 26.83 -5.14
CA MET A 354 9.80 27.51 -4.63
C MET A 354 9.25 26.82 -3.38
N ILE A 355 9.17 25.49 -3.37
CA ILE A 355 8.75 24.72 -2.18
C ILE A 355 9.69 24.94 -0.99
N GLU A 356 11.01 24.98 -1.23
CA GLU A 356 12.01 25.21 -0.19
C GLU A 356 11.91 26.60 0.44
N ILE A 357 11.84 27.64 -0.40
CA ILE A 357 11.73 29.04 0.03
C ILE A 357 10.38 29.29 0.69
N GLY A 358 9.32 28.61 0.24
CA GLY A 358 7.97 28.71 0.81
C GLY A 358 7.36 30.09 0.59
N TYR A 359 7.25 30.53 -0.67
CA TYR A 359 6.65 31.82 -1.01
C TYR A 359 5.31 32.02 -0.29
N SER A 360 5.27 33.08 0.52
CA SER A 360 4.15 33.54 1.35
C SER A 360 3.08 34.23 0.53
#